data_AF-A0A527ZG14-F1
#
_entry.id   AF-A0A527ZG14-F1
#
_cell.length_a   1.000
_cell.length_b   1.000
_cell.length_c   1.000
_cell.angle_alpha   90.00
_cell.angle_beta   90.00
_cell.angle_gamma   90.00
#
_symmetry.space_group_name_H-M   'P 1'
#
loop_
_entity.id
_entity.type
_entity.pdbx_description
1 polymer ?
#
loop_
_entity_poly.entity_id
_entity_poly.type
_entity_poly.pdbx_seq_one_letter_code
_entity_poly.pdbx_strand_id
1 'polypeptide(L)'
;MSGQSLHPPLVSAPLLPSMAPPSGIRPSPATWIRKNLFSTPFSGVLTICFTILAAWLLHQFVSFAVLDAVWAGGQEECRANPEGACWPFIAEKFDYLRYGAYPTSERWRVDLTLAIGAVLIVWLL
;
A
#
# COMPACT_ATOMS: atom_id res chain seq x y z
N MET A 1 28.80 -37.84 -54.79
CA MET A 1 29.43 -36.50 -54.77
C MET A 1 28.33 -35.46 -54.91
N SER A 2 27.64 -35.13 -53.81
CA SER A 2 26.62 -34.07 -53.77
C SER A 2 26.75 -33.36 -52.43
N GLY A 3 27.49 -32.25 -52.42
CA GLY A 3 27.59 -31.36 -51.26
C GLY A 3 26.48 -30.33 -51.33
N GLN A 4 25.43 -30.51 -50.52
CA GLN A 4 24.33 -29.57 -50.40
C GLN A 4 24.69 -28.53 -49.33
N SER A 5 24.98 -27.30 -49.75
CA SER A 5 25.22 -26.16 -48.85
C SER A 5 23.88 -25.62 -48.33
N LEU A 6 23.60 -25.84 -47.04
CA LEU A 6 22.33 -25.59 -46.34
C LEU A 6 22.18 -24.20 -45.70
N HIS A 7 22.91 -23.17 -46.14
CA HIS A 7 22.80 -21.83 -45.54
C HIS A 7 22.42 -20.75 -46.56
N PRO A 8 21.31 -20.00 -46.33
CA PRO A 8 21.07 -18.78 -47.08
C PRO A 8 22.20 -17.77 -46.79
N PRO A 9 22.52 -16.87 -47.74
CA PRO A 9 23.54 -15.85 -47.52
C PRO A 9 23.17 -14.98 -46.32
N LEU A 10 24.10 -14.85 -45.37
CA LEU A 10 24.01 -13.87 -44.29
C LEU A 10 23.91 -12.48 -44.92
N VAL A 11 22.69 -11.94 -44.98
CA VAL A 11 22.47 -10.54 -45.35
C VAL A 11 23.08 -9.68 -44.25
N SER A 12 24.17 -8.99 -44.57
CA SER A 12 24.71 -7.91 -43.74
C SER A 12 23.69 -6.78 -43.75
N ALA A 13 22.73 -6.82 -42.83
CA ALA A 13 21.86 -5.68 -42.59
C ALA A 13 22.75 -4.49 -42.21
N PRO A 14 22.59 -3.31 -42.85
CA PRO A 14 23.33 -2.13 -42.45
C PRO A 14 23.00 -1.85 -40.99
N LEU A 15 24.04 -1.75 -40.16
CA LEU A 15 23.92 -1.31 -38.77
C LEU A 15 23.28 0.08 -38.80
N LEU A 16 21.99 0.15 -38.47
CA LEU A 16 21.31 1.43 -38.30
C LEU A 16 22.07 2.24 -37.25
N PRO A 17 22.34 3.53 -37.49
CA PRO A 17 23.02 4.35 -36.52
C PRO A 17 22.26 4.30 -35.19
N SER A 18 22.99 4.01 -34.11
CA SER A 18 22.43 3.98 -32.76
C SER A 18 21.83 5.35 -32.45
N MET A 19 20.50 5.44 -32.45
CA MET A 19 19.79 6.66 -32.09
C MET A 19 19.81 6.75 -30.57
N ALA A 20 20.19 7.92 -30.04
CA ALA A 20 20.13 8.15 -28.60
C ALA A 20 18.69 7.88 -28.12
N PRO A 21 18.50 7.17 -26.99
CA PRO A 21 17.17 6.92 -26.46
C PRO A 21 16.46 8.25 -26.27
N PRO A 22 15.17 8.36 -26.65
CA PRO A 22 14.44 9.62 -26.57
C PRO A 22 14.57 10.20 -25.17
N SER A 23 14.98 11.47 -25.10
CA SER A 23 15.39 12.18 -23.88
C SER A 23 14.31 12.27 -22.78
N GLY A 24 13.10 11.77 -23.03
CA GLY A 24 11.97 11.75 -22.09
C GLY A 24 11.76 10.45 -21.31
N ILE A 25 12.52 9.37 -21.56
CA ILE A 25 12.29 8.05 -20.93
C ILE A 25 13.41 7.71 -19.95
N ARG A 26 13.65 8.59 -18.97
CA ARG A 26 14.35 8.16 -17.75
C ARG A 26 13.29 7.70 -16.75
N PRO A 27 13.37 6.48 -16.21
CA PRO A 27 12.50 6.06 -15.13
C PRO A 27 12.76 6.98 -13.94
N SER A 28 11.82 7.88 -13.69
CA SER A 28 11.83 8.79 -12.55
C SER A 28 10.49 8.66 -11.82
N PRO A 29 10.45 8.87 -10.50
CA PRO A 29 9.20 8.90 -9.75
C PRO A 29 8.19 9.88 -10.36
N ALA A 30 8.66 11.03 -10.84
CA ALA A 30 7.82 12.05 -11.49
C ALA A 30 7.20 11.53 -12.82
N THR A 31 7.99 10.85 -13.66
CA THR A 31 7.49 10.23 -14.89
C THR A 31 6.47 9.14 -14.59
N TRP A 32 6.68 8.36 -13.53
CA TRP A 32 5.74 7.33 -13.08
C TRP A 32 4.42 7.93 -12.56
N ILE A 33 4.47 8.97 -11.72
CA ILE A 33 3.28 9.65 -11.21
C ILE A 33 2.46 10.21 -12.35
N ARG A 34 3.09 10.94 -13.29
CA ARG A 34 2.38 11.48 -14.45
C ARG A 34 1.76 10.38 -15.30
N LYS A 35 2.46 9.28 -15.53
CA LYS A 35 1.98 8.16 -16.36
C LYS A 35 0.85 7.37 -15.72
N ASN A 36 0.84 7.20 -14.40
CA ASN A 36 -0.11 6.31 -13.71
C ASN A 36 -1.27 7.06 -13.04
N LEU A 37 -1.01 8.23 -12.42
CA LEU A 37 -2.03 8.98 -11.68
C LEU A 37 -2.69 10.06 -12.57
N PHE A 38 -1.93 10.68 -13.48
CA PHE A 38 -2.38 11.81 -14.30
C PHE A 38 -2.37 11.50 -15.80
N SER A 39 -2.65 10.24 -16.16
CA SER A 39 -2.64 9.77 -17.56
C SER A 39 -3.71 10.44 -18.43
N THR A 40 -4.86 10.78 -17.82
CA THR A 40 -5.98 11.47 -18.46
C THR A 40 -6.51 12.59 -17.54
N PRO A 41 -7.20 13.61 -18.07
CA PRO A 41 -7.81 14.66 -17.24
C PRO A 41 -8.77 14.10 -16.19
N PHE A 42 -9.55 13.06 -16.54
CA PHE A 42 -10.45 12.39 -15.60
C PHE A 42 -9.68 11.69 -14.47
N SER A 43 -8.63 10.93 -14.80
CA SER A 43 -7.74 10.32 -13.81
C SER A 43 -7.08 11.36 -12.90
N GLY A 44 -6.72 12.52 -13.44
CA GLY A 44 -6.15 13.63 -12.68
C GLY A 44 -7.15 14.22 -11.67
N VAL A 45 -8.39 14.48 -12.09
CA VAL A 45 -9.46 14.95 -11.20
C VAL A 45 -9.73 13.93 -10.10
N LEU A 46 -9.90 12.65 -10.45
CA LEU A 46 -10.12 11.58 -9.47
C LEU A 46 -8.98 11.49 -8.45
N THR A 47 -7.73 11.55 -8.93
CA THR A 47 -6.53 11.51 -8.07
C THR A 47 -6.56 12.65 -7.07
N ILE A 48 -6.83 13.88 -7.52
CA ILE A 48 -6.91 15.06 -6.64
C ILE A 48 -8.04 14.90 -5.63
N CYS A 49 -9.24 14.51 -6.08
CA CYS A 49 -10.40 14.30 -5.20
C CYS A 49 -10.11 13.27 -4.11
N PHE A 50 -9.56 12.10 -4.47
CA PHE A 50 -9.22 11.08 -3.48
C PHE A 50 -8.07 11.47 -2.57
N THR A 51 -7.10 12.24 -3.07
CA THR A 51 -6.01 12.74 -2.22
C THR A 51 -6.54 13.72 -1.17
N ILE A 52 -7.44 14.63 -1.56
CA ILE A 52 -8.08 15.57 -0.63
C ILE A 52 -8.94 14.81 0.39
N LEU A 53 -9.75 13.86 -0.08
CA LEU A 53 -10.58 13.04 0.80
C LEU A 53 -9.72 12.23 1.79
N ALA A 54 -8.65 11.60 1.30
CA ALA A 54 -7.73 10.84 2.14
C ALA A 54 -7.04 11.74 3.17
N ALA A 55 -6.59 12.94 2.79
CA ALA A 55 -5.99 13.89 3.72
C ALA A 55 -6.98 14.35 4.81
N TRP A 56 -8.24 14.62 4.43
CA TRP A 56 -9.29 15.01 5.36
C TRP A 56 -9.65 13.88 6.33
N LEU A 57 -9.84 12.65 5.83
CA LEU A 57 -10.09 11.47 6.67
C LEU A 57 -8.91 11.17 7.60
N LEU A 58 -7.68 11.28 7.08
CA LEU A 58 -6.48 11.06 7.88
C LEU A 58 -6.37 12.09 9.00
N HIS A 59 -6.66 13.36 8.71
CA HIS A 59 -6.70 14.40 9.74
C HIS A 59 -7.73 14.07 10.82
N GLN A 60 -8.96 13.73 10.44
CA GLN A 60 -10.01 13.38 11.40
C GLN A 60 -9.63 12.17 12.25
N PHE A 61 -9.04 11.15 11.62
CA PHE A 61 -8.59 9.94 12.31
C PHE A 61 -7.45 10.24 13.30
N VAL A 62 -6.46 11.03 12.89
CA VAL A 62 -5.33 11.40 13.77
C VAL A 62 -5.80 12.29 14.93
N SER A 63 -6.73 13.21 14.68
CA SER A 63 -7.33 14.03 15.74
C SER A 63 -7.98 13.13 16.79
N PHE A 64 -8.88 12.26 16.35
CA PHE A 64 -9.56 11.30 17.23
C PHE A 64 -8.61 10.35 17.96
N ALA A 65 -7.71 9.68 17.23
CA ALA A 65 -6.93 8.56 17.77
C ALA A 65 -5.70 9.01 18.59
N VAL A 66 -5.21 10.23 18.37
CA VAL A 66 -3.94 10.69 18.94
C VAL A 66 -4.07 12.06 19.63
N LEU A 67 -4.58 13.08 18.93
CA LEU A 67 -4.54 14.46 19.43
C LEU A 67 -5.54 14.69 20.57
N ASP A 68 -6.76 14.21 20.39
CA ASP A 68 -7.87 14.37 21.34
C ASP A 68 -8.05 13.12 22.22
N ALA A 69 -7.14 12.14 22.10
CA ALA A 69 -7.27 10.86 22.78
C ALA A 69 -6.93 10.91 24.27
N VAL A 70 -7.64 10.09 25.05
CA VAL A 70 -7.36 9.86 26.46
C VAL A 70 -6.37 8.71 26.58
N TRP A 71 -5.17 9.01 27.06
CA TRP A 71 -4.06 8.05 27.16
C TRP A 71 -3.98 7.31 28.50
N ALA A 72 -4.50 7.90 29.57
CA ALA A 72 -4.46 7.36 30.93
C ALA A 72 -5.70 7.76 31.71
N GLY A 73 -5.98 7.05 32.80
CA GLY A 73 -7.21 7.18 33.58
C GLY A 73 -8.13 5.98 33.41
N GLY A 74 -9.40 6.16 33.74
CA GLY A 74 -10.43 5.14 33.63
C GLY A 74 -11.66 5.63 32.85
N GLN A 75 -12.81 5.10 33.23
CA GLN A 75 -14.06 5.33 32.51
C GLN A 75 -14.53 6.79 32.57
N GLU A 76 -14.27 7.50 33.66
CA GLU A 76 -14.73 8.88 33.86
C GLU A 76 -13.96 9.86 32.98
N GLU A 77 -12.64 9.70 32.87
CA GLU A 77 -11.78 10.51 32.00
C GLU A 77 -12.13 10.32 30.52
N CYS A 78 -12.46 9.09 30.12
CA CYS A 78 -12.93 8.80 28.77
C CYS A 78 -14.33 9.37 28.50
N ARG A 79 -15.23 9.38 29.48
CA ARG A 79 -16.56 10.00 29.35
C ARG A 79 -16.49 11.53 29.26
N ALA A 80 -15.51 12.13 29.92
CA ALA A 80 -15.29 13.57 29.87
C ALA A 80 -14.79 14.08 28.51
N ASN A 81 -14.20 13.21 27.68
CA ASN A 81 -13.66 13.55 26.35
C ASN A 81 -14.28 12.65 25.25
N PRO A 82 -15.57 12.85 24.90
CA PRO A 82 -16.29 11.97 23.97
C PRO A 82 -15.82 12.09 22.51
N GLU A 83 -15.11 13.16 22.16
CA GLU A 83 -14.60 13.44 20.81
C GLU A 83 -13.35 12.60 20.46
N GLY A 84 -12.67 12.03 21.46
CA GLY A 84 -11.40 11.34 21.31
C GLY A 84 -11.44 9.83 21.60
N ALA A 85 -10.39 9.13 21.19
CA ALA A 85 -10.24 7.71 21.47
C ALA A 85 -9.90 7.46 22.96
N CYS A 86 -10.49 6.42 23.55
CA CYS A 86 -10.19 5.97 24.91
C CYS A 86 -9.19 4.81 24.86
N TRP A 87 -7.90 5.11 25.01
CA TRP A 87 -6.86 4.07 25.04
C TRP A 87 -6.92 3.13 26.25
N PRO A 88 -7.31 3.57 27.47
CA PRO A 88 -7.52 2.66 28.60
C PRO A 88 -8.51 1.53 28.26
N PHE A 89 -9.62 1.85 27.61
CA PHE A 89 -10.60 0.86 27.16
C PHE A 89 -10.02 -0.12 26.14
N ILE A 90 -9.29 0.39 25.15
CA ILE A 90 -8.65 -0.44 24.12
C ILE A 90 -7.65 -1.40 24.75
N ALA A 91 -6.84 -0.94 25.72
CA ALA A 91 -5.86 -1.76 26.41
C ALA A 91 -6.53 -2.87 27.23
N GLU A 92 -7.59 -2.56 27.98
CA GLU A 92 -8.34 -3.55 28.77
C GLU A 92 -9.07 -4.58 27.90
N LYS A 93 -9.53 -4.18 26.71
CA LYS A 93 -10.29 -5.03 25.79
C LYS A 93 -9.48 -5.56 24.61
N PHE A 94 -8.16 -5.40 24.62
CA PHE A 94 -7.31 -5.74 23.49
C PHE A 94 -7.44 -7.22 23.08
N ASP A 95 -7.51 -8.12 24.06
CA ASP A 95 -7.74 -9.55 23.83
C ASP A 95 -9.04 -9.82 23.07
N TYR A 96 -10.12 -9.13 23.44
CA TYR A 96 -11.40 -9.27 22.78
C TYR A 96 -11.41 -8.59 21.41
N LEU A 97 -10.71 -7.47 21.24
CA LEU A 97 -10.56 -6.82 19.93
C LEU A 97 -9.75 -7.67 18.95
N ARG A 98 -8.72 -8.39 19.42
CA ARG A 98 -7.89 -9.28 18.58
C ARG A 98 -8.57 -10.60 18.28
N TYR A 99 -9.11 -11.28 19.29
CA TYR A 99 -9.62 -12.65 19.14
C TYR A 99 -11.14 -12.73 19.05
N GLY A 100 -11.88 -11.70 19.45
CA GLY A 100 -13.34 -11.75 19.56
C GLY A 100 -13.79 -12.81 20.57
N ALA A 101 -14.82 -13.57 20.20
CA ALA A 101 -15.37 -14.66 21.02
C ALA A 101 -14.59 -15.99 20.88
N TYR A 102 -13.35 -15.99 20.40
CA TYR A 102 -12.56 -17.23 20.27
C TYR A 102 -12.24 -17.83 21.65
N PRO A 103 -12.46 -19.15 21.85
CA PRO A 103 -12.02 -19.81 23.06
C PRO A 103 -10.50 -19.74 23.17
N THR A 104 -9.99 -19.58 24.39
CA THR A 104 -8.56 -19.39 24.67
C THR A 104 -7.70 -20.51 24.09
N SER A 105 -8.18 -21.75 24.14
CA SER A 105 -7.48 -22.92 23.61
C SER A 105 -7.31 -22.90 22.09
N GLU A 106 -8.15 -22.15 21.36
CA GLU A 106 -8.13 -22.12 19.88
C GLU A 106 -7.51 -20.83 19.33
N ARG A 107 -7.11 -19.87 20.17
CA ARG A 107 -6.54 -18.57 19.74
C ARG A 107 -5.32 -18.71 18.82
N TRP A 108 -4.57 -19.81 18.94
CA TRP A 108 -3.45 -20.15 18.06
C TRP A 108 -3.83 -20.15 16.58
N ARG A 109 -5.10 -20.43 16.22
CA ARG A 109 -5.59 -20.40 14.83
C ARG A 109 -5.57 -18.98 14.27
N VAL A 110 -5.96 -17.99 15.09
CA VAL A 110 -5.93 -16.57 14.74
C VAL A 110 -4.49 -16.11 14.59
N ASP A 111 -3.63 -16.43 15.57
CA ASP A 111 -2.21 -16.06 15.53
C ASP A 111 -1.49 -16.65 14.32
N LEU A 112 -1.75 -17.93 14.01
CA LEU A 112 -1.18 -18.60 12.83
C LEU A 112 -1.65 -17.94 11.53
N THR A 113 -2.93 -17.58 11.43
CA THR A 113 -3.49 -16.92 10.24
C THR A 113 -2.86 -15.53 10.04
N LEU A 114 -2.73 -14.75 11.12
CA LEU A 114 -2.08 -13.44 11.10
C LEU A 114 -0.60 -13.56 10.72
N ALA A 115 0.12 -14.52 11.29
CA ALA A 115 1.53 -14.75 11.00
C ALA A 115 1.76 -15.15 9.54
N ILE A 116 0.99 -16.12 9.01
CA ILE A 116 1.08 -16.53 7.61
C ILE A 116 0.73 -15.35 6.69
N GLY A 117 -0.35 -14.62 6.99
CA GLY A 117 -0.74 -13.44 6.23
C GLY A 117 0.37 -12.39 6.16
N ALA A 118 1.02 -12.09 7.30
CA ALA A 118 2.14 -11.17 7.36
C ALA A 118 3.34 -11.66 6.51
N VAL A 119 3.69 -12.95 6.61
CA VAL A 119 4.76 -13.55 5.79
C VAL A 119 4.44 -13.44 4.29
N LEU A 120 3.21 -13.72 3.88
CA LEU A 120 2.80 -13.64 2.49
C LEU A 120 2.81 -12.21 1.96
N ILE A 121 2.38 -11.23 2.77
CA ILE A 121 2.47 -9.80 2.41
C ILE A 121 3.93 -9.39 2.24
N VAL A 122 4.80 -9.75 3.19
CA VAL A 122 6.24 -9.44 3.11
C VAL A 122 6.89 -10.14 1.91
N TRP A 123 6.46 -11.34 1.55
CA TRP A 123 6.96 -12.05 0.37
C TRP A 123 6.50 -11.41 -0.96
N LEU A 124 5.33 -10.77 -0.98
CA LEU A 124 4.76 -10.11 -2.16
C LEU A 124 5.39 -8.74 -2.44
N LEU A 125 5.75 -7.99 -1.39
CA LEU A 125 6.34 -6.66 -1.46
C LEU A 125 7.83 -6.69 -1.82
#